data_AF-A0A5C7S8A9-F1
#
_entry.id   AF-A0A5C7S8A9-F1
#
_cell.length_a   1.000
_cell.length_b   1.000
_cell.length_c   1.000
_cell.angle_alpha   90.00
_cell.angle_beta   90.00
_cell.angle_gamma   90.00
#
_symmetry.space_group_name_H-M   'P 1'
#
loop_
_entity.id
_entity.type
_entity.pdbx_description
1 polymer ?
#
loop_
_entity_poly.entity_id
_entity_poly.type
_entity_poly.pdbx_seq_one_letter_code
_entity_poly.pdbx_strand_id
1 'polypeptide(L)'
;MAPASDRREHPVFESGDDRVHDYGMANAVGRITDTLIAMSRLIYAGHVTRYSNMKVVAGIGGAALPYVIGRLRRNYSLDKDKLGDPDAALAAMYYDTIVQDTRALRYLADVVGADRIMMGSDMPFPIGDLAPLNIVQDTSFSAAERTSINGGLAQRLFGL
;
A
#
# COMPACT_ATOMS: atom_id res chain seq x y z
N MET A 1 -23.99 -21.38 -4.90
CA MET A 1 -23.43 -20.59 -3.79
C MET A 1 -21.91 -20.74 -3.88
N ALA A 2 -21.22 -19.79 -4.50
CA ALA A 2 -19.77 -19.88 -4.69
C ALA A 2 -19.07 -19.53 -3.36
N PRO A 3 -17.99 -20.23 -2.96
CA PRO A 3 -17.28 -19.92 -1.75
C PRO A 3 -16.63 -18.54 -1.87
N ALA A 4 -16.65 -17.77 -0.79
CA ALA A 4 -15.99 -16.48 -0.71
C ALA A 4 -14.50 -16.68 -1.01
N SER A 5 -14.06 -16.26 -2.19
CA SER A 5 -12.65 -16.18 -2.49
C SER A 5 -12.05 -15.09 -1.59
N ASP A 6 -11.07 -15.48 -0.81
CA ASP A 6 -10.13 -14.59 -0.15
C ASP A 6 -9.46 -13.73 -1.24
N ARG A 7 -10.03 -12.54 -1.48
CA ARG A 7 -9.55 -11.60 -2.50
C ARG A 7 -8.32 -10.89 -1.95
N ARG A 8 -7.17 -11.52 -2.17
CA ARG A 8 -5.87 -10.87 -2.03
C ARG A 8 -5.63 -10.05 -3.29
N GLU A 9 -5.71 -8.74 -3.16
CA GLU A 9 -5.30 -7.80 -4.20
C GLU A 9 -3.76 -7.73 -4.19
N HIS A 10 -3.13 -8.29 -5.21
CA HIS A 10 -1.69 -8.19 -5.45
C HIS A 10 -1.49 -7.74 -6.91
N PRO A 11 -0.53 -6.85 -7.22
CA PRO A 11 -0.24 -6.50 -8.61
C PRO A 11 0.10 -7.76 -9.40
N VAL A 12 -0.68 -8.10 -10.42
CA VAL A 12 -0.47 -9.31 -11.24
C VAL A 12 0.19 -8.97 -12.57
N PHE A 13 -0.22 -7.88 -13.20
CA PHE A 13 0.29 -7.40 -14.49
C PHE A 13 0.57 -5.91 -14.44
N GLU A 14 1.51 -5.44 -15.25
CA GLU A 14 1.67 -4.00 -15.48
C GLU A 14 0.47 -3.44 -16.27
N SER A 15 0.26 -2.13 -16.23
CA SER A 15 -0.91 -1.47 -16.82
C SER A 15 -1.02 -1.55 -18.36
N GLY A 16 -0.17 -2.35 -19.02
CA GLY A 16 -0.08 -2.48 -20.47
C GLY A 16 0.48 -1.24 -21.17
N ASP A 17 1.31 -0.46 -20.47
CA ASP A 17 1.91 0.76 -21.00
C ASP A 17 3.23 0.44 -21.70
N ASP A 18 3.27 0.57 -23.03
CA ASP A 18 4.47 0.26 -23.82
C ASP A 18 5.73 1.03 -23.37
N ARG A 19 5.56 2.18 -22.69
CA ARG A 19 6.68 3.00 -22.20
C ARG A 19 7.50 2.35 -21.10
N VAL A 20 7.02 1.27 -20.48
CA VAL A 20 7.73 0.56 -19.39
C VAL A 20 8.45 -0.72 -19.85
N HIS A 21 8.42 -1.05 -21.15
CA HIS A 21 8.99 -2.28 -21.67
C HIS A 21 10.54 -2.30 -21.71
N ASP A 22 11.19 -1.14 -21.63
CA ASP A 22 12.65 -1.01 -21.59
C ASP A 22 13.18 -0.73 -20.17
N TYR A 23 14.49 -0.96 -19.95
CA TYR A 23 15.23 -0.65 -18.72
C TYR A 23 14.75 -1.33 -17.43
N GLY A 24 13.90 -2.36 -17.51
CA GLY A 24 13.26 -2.95 -16.33
C GLY A 24 12.13 -2.08 -15.76
N MET A 25 11.61 -1.15 -16.58
CA MET A 25 10.47 -0.25 -16.35
C MET A 25 9.29 -0.91 -15.64
N ALA A 26 8.94 -2.10 -16.11
CA ALA A 26 7.79 -2.89 -15.71
C ALA A 26 7.64 -3.01 -14.18
N ASN A 27 8.71 -3.44 -13.51
CA ASN A 27 8.68 -3.65 -12.06
C ASN A 27 8.95 -2.36 -11.29
N ALA A 28 9.85 -1.52 -11.79
CA ALA A 28 10.29 -0.32 -11.06
C ALA A 28 9.24 0.82 -11.09
N VAL A 29 8.44 0.91 -12.14
CA VAL A 29 7.47 2.02 -12.34
C VAL A 29 6.10 1.51 -12.77
N GLY A 30 6.04 0.53 -13.68
CA GLY A 30 4.78 0.01 -14.22
C GLY A 30 3.83 -0.51 -13.15
N ARG A 31 4.31 -1.42 -12.29
CA ARG A 31 3.54 -1.98 -11.17
C ARG A 31 3.09 -0.94 -10.15
N ILE A 32 3.93 0.05 -9.84
CA ILE A 32 3.58 1.15 -8.94
C ILE A 32 2.42 1.97 -9.55
N THR A 33 2.50 2.26 -10.85
CA THR A 33 1.50 3.04 -11.56
C THR A 33 0.16 2.29 -11.63
N ASP A 34 0.18 1.00 -11.97
CA ASP A 34 -1.03 0.17 -12.02
C ASP A 34 -1.71 0.08 -10.64
N THR A 35 -0.91 -0.21 -9.61
CA THR A 35 -1.39 -0.25 -8.21
C THR A 35 -1.99 1.08 -7.79
N LEU A 36 -1.32 2.20 -8.10
CA LEU A 36 -1.81 3.54 -7.80
C LEU A 36 -3.19 3.78 -8.45
N ILE A 37 -3.36 3.39 -9.72
CA ILE A 37 -4.63 3.54 -10.45
C ILE A 37 -5.71 2.67 -9.81
N ALA A 38 -5.43 1.38 -9.59
CA ALA A 38 -6.37 0.43 -9.01
C ALA A 38 -6.87 0.90 -7.63
N MET A 39 -5.95 1.29 -6.75
CA MET A 39 -6.28 1.76 -5.42
C MET A 39 -7.01 3.10 -5.44
N SER A 40 -6.60 4.04 -6.30
CA SER A 40 -7.32 5.33 -6.47
C SER A 40 -8.77 5.12 -6.91
N ARG A 41 -9.03 4.11 -7.76
CA ARG A 41 -10.39 3.75 -8.17
C ARG A 41 -11.21 3.17 -7.02
N LEU A 42 -10.62 2.28 -6.19
CA LEU A 42 -11.29 1.75 -5.00
C LEU A 42 -11.63 2.85 -3.99
N ILE A 43 -10.71 3.78 -3.78
CA ILE A 43 -10.87 4.95 -2.92
C ILE A 43 -12.02 5.82 -3.42
N TYR A 44 -11.96 6.28 -4.68
CA TYR A 44 -12.99 7.18 -5.22
C TYR A 44 -14.34 6.53 -5.43
N ALA A 45 -14.38 5.21 -5.65
CA ALA A 45 -15.65 4.49 -5.65
C ALA A 45 -16.22 4.33 -4.23
N GLY A 46 -15.52 4.78 -3.19
CA GLY A 46 -15.93 4.70 -1.78
C GLY A 46 -15.95 3.27 -1.22
N HIS A 47 -15.32 2.32 -1.91
CA HIS A 47 -15.43 0.90 -1.54
C HIS A 47 -14.67 0.57 -0.26
N VAL A 48 -13.52 1.21 -0.06
CA VAL A 48 -12.67 1.00 1.12
C VAL A 48 -13.44 1.31 2.41
N THR A 49 -14.21 2.40 2.44
CA THR A 49 -14.96 2.81 3.63
C THR A 49 -16.36 2.19 3.70
N ARG A 50 -16.99 1.91 2.55
CA ARG A 50 -18.31 1.25 2.49
C ARG A 50 -18.26 -0.19 3.02
N TYR A 51 -17.19 -0.93 2.74
CA TYR A 51 -17.03 -2.31 3.16
C TYR A 51 -16.04 -2.41 4.33
N SER A 52 -16.43 -1.91 5.50
CA SER A 52 -15.54 -1.77 6.68
C SER A 52 -14.93 -3.08 7.20
N ASN A 53 -15.50 -4.23 6.84
CA ASN A 53 -14.96 -5.55 7.21
C ASN A 53 -13.87 -6.04 6.23
N MET A 54 -13.76 -5.43 5.06
CA MET A 54 -12.72 -5.74 4.08
C MET A 54 -11.37 -5.24 4.59
N LYS A 55 -10.38 -6.13 4.60
CA LYS A 55 -9.00 -5.78 4.92
C LYS A 55 -8.24 -5.57 3.62
N VAL A 56 -7.90 -4.33 3.33
CA VAL A 56 -7.15 -3.97 2.13
C VAL A 56 -5.71 -3.71 2.51
N VAL A 57 -4.79 -4.46 1.93
CA VAL A 57 -3.34 -4.25 2.04
C VAL A 57 -2.86 -3.66 0.72
N ALA A 58 -2.46 -2.39 0.72
CA ALA A 58 -1.89 -1.73 -0.43
C ALA A 58 -0.38 -1.99 -0.48
N GLY A 59 0.03 -2.89 -1.37
CA GLY A 59 1.43 -3.30 -1.49
C GLY A 59 2.36 -2.22 -2.04
N ILE A 60 3.66 -2.47 -1.99
CA ILE A 60 4.73 -1.56 -2.46
C ILE A 60 4.63 -0.20 -1.74
N GLY A 61 4.47 -0.24 -0.42
CA GLY A 61 4.27 0.94 0.43
C GLY A 61 3.01 1.76 0.10
N GLY A 62 1.98 1.13 -0.48
CA GLY A 62 0.81 1.84 -0.98
C GLY A 62 1.04 2.53 -2.32
N ALA A 63 2.02 2.05 -3.09
CA ALA A 63 2.47 2.67 -4.33
C ALA A 63 2.80 4.16 -4.12
N ALA A 64 2.28 5.05 -4.97
CA ALA A 64 2.49 6.49 -4.82
C ALA A 64 1.37 7.22 -4.05
N LEU A 65 0.41 6.50 -3.44
CA LEU A 65 -0.73 7.13 -2.76
C LEU A 65 -0.33 8.17 -1.70
N PRO A 66 0.64 7.90 -0.78
CA PRO A 66 1.03 8.89 0.22
C PRO A 66 1.60 10.18 -0.40
N TYR A 67 2.21 10.08 -1.58
CA TYR A 67 2.79 11.23 -2.29
C TYR A 67 1.72 12.04 -3.01
N VAL A 68 0.69 11.40 -3.57
CA VAL A 68 -0.36 12.08 -4.34
C VAL A 68 -1.63 12.41 -3.54
N ILE A 69 -1.67 12.10 -2.24
CA ILE A 69 -2.86 12.28 -1.39
C ILE A 69 -3.41 13.72 -1.45
N GLY A 70 -2.54 14.74 -1.52
CA GLY A 70 -2.96 16.14 -1.68
C GLY A 70 -3.73 16.40 -2.98
N ARG A 71 -3.34 15.75 -4.08
CA ARG A 71 -4.07 15.82 -5.36
C ARG A 71 -5.39 15.06 -5.28
N LEU A 72 -5.41 13.92 -4.59
CA LEU A 72 -6.65 13.17 -4.41
C LEU A 72 -7.68 13.96 -3.59
N ARG A 73 -7.24 14.57 -2.48
CA ARG A 73 -8.04 15.50 -1.67
C ARG A 73 -8.58 16.66 -2.49
N ARG A 74 -7.73 17.26 -3.34
CA ARG A 74 -8.18 18.36 -4.22
C ARG A 74 -9.29 17.90 -5.15
N ASN A 75 -9.16 16.75 -5.80
CA ASN A 75 -10.18 16.24 -6.70
C ASN A 75 -11.46 15.83 -5.94
N TYR A 76 -11.33 15.16 -4.79
CA TYR A 76 -12.45 14.88 -3.88
C TYR A 76 -13.22 16.16 -3.52
N SER A 77 -12.52 17.26 -3.24
CA SER A 77 -13.15 18.55 -2.90
C SER A 77 -13.99 19.16 -4.02
N LEU A 78 -13.79 18.76 -5.28
CA LEU A 78 -14.53 19.26 -6.43
C LEU A 78 -15.86 18.51 -6.65
N ASP A 79 -15.99 17.28 -6.15
CA ASP A 79 -17.18 16.44 -6.37
C ASP A 79 -17.41 15.46 -5.18
N LYS A 80 -17.54 16.02 -3.98
CA LYS A 80 -17.62 15.26 -2.72
C LYS A 80 -18.80 14.29 -2.65
N ASP A 81 -19.88 14.60 -3.36
CA ASP A 81 -21.11 13.79 -3.35
C ASP A 81 -20.97 12.52 -4.20
N LYS A 82 -20.00 12.47 -5.12
CA LYS A 82 -19.79 11.33 -6.03
C LYS A 82 -18.55 10.51 -5.72
N LEU A 83 -17.58 11.09 -5.01
CA LEU A 83 -16.29 10.46 -4.75
C LEU A 83 -16.20 9.99 -3.29
N GLY A 84 -15.56 8.86 -3.07
CA GLY A 84 -15.15 8.43 -1.73
C GLY A 84 -14.03 9.31 -1.17
N ASP A 85 -14.04 9.49 0.15
CA ASP A 85 -13.04 10.28 0.88
C ASP A 85 -11.67 9.57 0.90
N PRO A 86 -10.63 10.17 0.29
CA PRO A 86 -9.31 9.56 0.25
C PRO A 86 -8.63 9.48 1.62
N ASP A 87 -8.89 10.41 2.54
CA ASP A 87 -8.27 10.38 3.87
C ASP A 87 -8.85 9.26 4.72
N ALA A 88 -10.18 9.14 4.71
CA ALA A 88 -10.87 8.04 5.38
C ALA A 88 -10.44 6.68 4.80
N ALA A 89 -10.23 6.59 3.48
CA ALA A 89 -9.77 5.37 2.86
C ALA A 89 -8.32 5.03 3.25
N LEU A 90 -7.37 5.97 3.19
CA LEU A 90 -5.99 5.73 3.58
C LEU A 90 -5.87 5.27 5.04
N ALA A 91 -6.69 5.83 5.94
CA ALA A 91 -6.75 5.43 7.34
C ALA A 91 -7.38 4.04 7.58
N ALA A 92 -8.12 3.51 6.61
CA ALA A 92 -8.77 2.20 6.70
C ALA A 92 -7.94 1.05 6.09
N MET A 93 -6.93 1.37 5.28
CA MET A 93 -6.06 0.39 4.63
C MET A 93 -4.83 0.05 5.47
N TYR A 94 -4.11 -1.00 5.04
CA TYR A 94 -2.82 -1.42 5.56
C TYR A 94 -1.78 -1.38 4.45
N TYR A 95 -0.49 -1.37 4.80
CA TYR A 95 0.61 -1.16 3.87
C TYR A 95 1.78 -2.08 4.20
N ASP A 96 2.64 -2.35 3.22
CA ASP A 96 3.89 -3.07 3.44
C ASP A 96 5.11 -2.13 3.53
N THR A 97 6.29 -2.71 3.78
CA THR A 97 7.59 -2.00 3.84
C THR A 97 8.37 -2.05 2.52
N ILE A 98 7.77 -2.49 1.40
CA ILE A 98 8.47 -2.69 0.13
C ILE A 98 8.62 -1.34 -0.59
N VAL A 99 9.55 -0.52 -0.07
CA VAL A 99 9.84 0.84 -0.57
C VAL A 99 11.32 1.12 -0.80
N GLN A 100 12.20 0.20 -0.37
CA GLN A 100 13.65 0.21 -0.58
C GLN A 100 14.42 1.47 -0.10
N ASP A 101 13.77 2.42 0.59
CA ASP A 101 14.37 3.64 1.13
C ASP A 101 13.74 4.00 2.49
N THR A 102 14.58 4.23 3.51
CA THR A 102 14.12 4.52 4.88
C THR A 102 13.38 5.86 4.98
N ARG A 103 13.69 6.83 4.13
CA ARG A 103 12.98 8.12 4.08
C ARG A 103 11.58 7.94 3.53
N ALA A 104 11.44 7.08 2.51
CA ALA A 104 10.12 6.73 1.96
C ALA A 104 9.28 5.98 3.00
N LEU A 105 9.86 5.03 3.74
CA LEU A 105 9.16 4.31 4.80
C LEU A 105 8.75 5.24 5.95
N ARG A 106 9.62 6.16 6.38
CA ARG A 106 9.29 7.16 7.39
C ARG A 106 8.15 8.07 6.93
N TYR A 107 8.22 8.57 5.70
CA TYR A 107 7.16 9.40 5.13
C TYR A 107 5.83 8.66 5.03
N LEU A 108 5.83 7.41 4.58
CA LEU A 108 4.63 6.56 4.57
C LEU A 108 4.02 6.51 5.98
N ALA A 109 4.82 6.19 6.99
CA ALA A 109 4.36 6.12 8.37
C ALA A 109 3.83 7.45 8.92
N ASP A 110 4.38 8.60 8.50
CA ASP A 110 3.88 9.92 8.87
C ASP A 110 2.51 10.22 8.23
N VAL A 111 2.24 9.66 7.06
CA VAL A 111 0.96 9.85 6.34
C VAL A 111 -0.13 8.90 6.84
N VAL A 112 0.19 7.62 7.07
CA VAL A 112 -0.83 6.57 7.33
C VAL A 112 -0.81 6.02 8.76
N GLY A 113 0.20 6.35 9.55
CA GLY A 113 0.43 5.78 10.88
C GLY A 113 1.24 4.47 10.81
N ALA A 114 2.21 4.31 11.71
CA ALA A 114 3.03 3.11 11.79
C ALA A 114 2.24 1.85 12.21
N ASP A 115 1.09 2.02 12.85
CA ASP A 115 0.17 0.95 13.26
C ASP A 115 -0.59 0.31 12.08
N ARG A 116 -0.39 0.83 10.86
CA ARG A 116 -0.96 0.32 9.61
C ARG A 116 0.06 -0.36 8.70
N ILE A 117 1.34 -0.37 9.09
CA ILE A 117 2.43 -0.88 8.27
C ILE A 117 2.87 -2.26 8.77
N MET A 118 3.04 -3.20 7.85
CA MET A 118 3.55 -4.54 8.09
C MET A 118 4.82 -4.77 7.28
N MET A 119 5.75 -5.57 7.80
CA MET A 119 6.92 -5.97 7.05
C MET A 119 6.52 -6.83 5.84
N GLY A 120 7.04 -6.47 4.67
CA GLY A 120 6.92 -7.23 3.43
C GLY A 120 8.28 -7.32 2.73
N SER A 121 8.49 -8.40 1.98
CA SER A 121 9.77 -8.68 1.31
C SER A 121 9.67 -8.81 -0.21
N ASP A 122 8.50 -9.12 -0.76
CA ASP A 122 8.31 -9.49 -2.17
C ASP A 122 9.16 -10.71 -2.60
N MET A 123 9.56 -11.56 -1.64
CA MET A 123 10.28 -12.80 -1.93
C MET A 123 9.35 -13.78 -2.66
N PRO A 124 9.85 -14.49 -3.71
CA PRO A 124 11.25 -14.67 -4.09
C PRO A 124 11.71 -13.78 -5.27
N PHE A 125 11.05 -12.66 -5.56
CA PHE A 125 11.38 -11.87 -6.75
C PHE A 125 12.69 -11.07 -6.58
N PRO A 126 13.53 -10.93 -7.63
CA PRO A 126 14.80 -10.21 -7.53
C PRO A 126 14.70 -8.72 -7.16
N ILE A 127 13.54 -8.08 -7.38
CA ILE A 127 13.29 -6.67 -6.98
C ILE A 127 12.93 -6.54 -5.50
N GLY A 128 12.60 -7.66 -4.85
CA GLY A 128 12.22 -7.69 -3.44
C GLY A 128 13.36 -7.31 -2.49
N ASP A 129 12.99 -7.06 -1.24
CA ASP A 129 13.93 -6.81 -0.15
C ASP A 129 14.43 -8.13 0.43
N LEU A 130 15.71 -8.42 0.21
CA LEU A 130 16.38 -9.63 0.70
C LEU A 130 16.68 -9.59 2.21
N ALA A 131 16.60 -8.42 2.83
CA ALA A 131 16.81 -8.22 4.26
C ALA A 131 15.73 -7.29 4.84
N PRO A 132 14.45 -7.70 4.81
CA PRO A 132 13.30 -6.83 5.08
C PRO A 132 13.22 -6.31 6.52
N LEU A 133 14.00 -6.90 7.44
CA LEU A 133 14.14 -6.40 8.80
C LEU A 133 15.04 -5.16 8.90
N ASN A 134 16.00 -5.00 7.98
CA ASN A 134 16.97 -3.90 8.02
C ASN A 134 16.28 -2.56 7.76
N ILE A 135 15.40 -2.46 6.76
CA ILE A 135 14.70 -1.19 6.48
C ILE A 135 13.86 -0.71 7.68
N VAL A 136 13.25 -1.65 8.42
CA VAL A 136 12.48 -1.33 9.64
C VAL A 136 13.41 -0.93 10.79
N GLN A 137 14.55 -1.61 10.92
CA GLN A 137 15.55 -1.33 11.95
C GLN A 137 16.25 0.02 11.74
N ASP A 138 16.50 0.38 10.49
CA ASP A 138 17.24 1.58 10.09
C ASP A 138 16.34 2.82 9.96
N THR A 139 15.02 2.61 9.90
CA THR A 139 14.04 3.69 9.97
C THR A 139 13.80 4.12 11.43
N SER A 140 13.61 5.42 11.63
CA SER A 140 13.31 5.98 12.96
C SER A 140 11.90 5.57 13.40
N PHE A 141 11.85 4.47 14.15
CA PHE A 141 10.66 3.89 14.78
C PHE A 141 11.00 3.58 16.25
N SER A 142 10.02 3.76 17.13
CA SER A 142 10.07 3.25 18.49
C SER A 142 10.16 1.72 18.52
N ALA A 143 10.58 1.16 19.65
CA ALA A 143 10.64 -0.29 19.83
C ALA A 143 9.26 -0.95 19.61
N ALA A 144 8.18 -0.32 20.10
CA ALA A 144 6.82 -0.84 19.94
C ALA A 144 6.36 -0.84 18.48
N GLU A 145 6.67 0.22 17.73
CA GLU A 145 6.37 0.28 16.28
C GLU A 145 7.13 -0.81 15.53
N ARG A 146 8.43 -0.99 15.79
CA ARG A 146 9.25 -2.05 15.16
C ARG A 146 8.68 -3.44 15.42
N THR A 147 8.30 -3.73 16.67
CA THR A 147 7.67 -5.01 17.03
C THR A 147 6.34 -5.22 16.31
N SER A 148 5.52 -4.18 16.20
CA SER A 148 4.25 -4.26 15.46
C SER A 148 4.48 -4.49 13.96
N ILE A 149 5.37 -3.71 13.33
CA ILE A 149 5.68 -3.80 11.89
C ILE A 149 6.27 -5.18 11.55
N ASN A 150 7.23 -5.67 12.34
CA ASN A 150 7.94 -6.93 12.06
C ASN A 150 7.11 -8.21 12.25
N GLY A 151 5.84 -8.11 12.66
CA GLY A 151 4.95 -9.27 12.69
C GLY A 151 3.73 -9.12 13.59
N GLY A 152 3.79 -8.26 14.61
CA GLY A 152 2.68 -8.10 15.56
C GLY A 152 1.37 -7.66 14.90
N LEU A 153 1.44 -6.77 13.90
CA LEU A 153 0.27 -6.35 13.13
C LEU A 153 -0.24 -7.48 12.21
N ALA A 154 0.66 -8.17 11.51
CA ALA A 154 0.29 -9.29 10.64
C ALA A 154 -0.39 -10.42 11.41
N GLN A 155 0.11 -10.77 12.60
CA GLN A 155 -0.51 -11.75 13.49
C GLN A 155 -1.97 -11.38 13.83
N ARG A 156 -2.20 -10.12 14.23
CA ARG A 156 -3.57 -9.64 14.54
C ARG A 156 -4.46 -9.58 13.32
N LEU A 157 -3.94 -9.11 12.18
CA LEU A 157 -4.72 -8.88 10.97
C LEU A 157 -5.14 -10.20 10.29
N PHE A 158 -4.24 -11.18 10.28
CA PHE A 158 -4.44 -12.46 9.59
C PHE A 158 -4.81 -13.62 10.53
N GLY A 159 -4.82 -13.40 11.85
CA GLY A 159 -5.20 -14.42 12.83
C GLY A 159 -4.18 -15.57 12.93
N LEU A 160 -2.89 -15.23 12.94
CA LEU A 160 -1.75 -16.18 13.02
C LEU A 160 -1.34 -16.47 14.46
#